data_AF-A0A3N5JBL1-F1
#
_entry.id   AF-A0A3N5JBL1-F1
#
_cell.length_a   1.000
_cell.length_b   1.000
_cell.length_c   1.000
_cell.angle_alpha   90.00
_cell.angle_beta   90.00
_cell.angle_gamma   90.00
#
_symmetry.space_group_name_H-M   'P 1'
#
loop_
_entity.id
_entity.type
_entity.pdbx_description
1 polymer ?
#
loop_
_entity_poly.entity_id
_entity_poly.type
_entity_poly.pdbx_seq_one_letter_code
_entity_poly.pdbx_strand_id
1 'polypeptide(L)' 'MSFRHIEGKLWEIRIGPHRVFYVLLRDEEMIPLHAYRKQSQKAPTRHLAVARRRMLEVLQ' A
#
# COMPACT_ATOMS: atom_id res chain seq x y z
N MET A 1 3.75 -10.50 10.76
CA MET A 1 3.24 -9.90 9.51
C MET A 1 1.79 -9.54 9.73
N SER A 2 1.32 -8.37 9.30
CA SER A 2 -0.10 -8.03 9.41
C SER A 2 -0.61 -7.24 8.21
N PHE A 3 -1.88 -7.40 7.91
CA PHE A 3 -2.58 -6.74 6.82
C PHE A 3 -3.51 -5.68 7.38
N ARG A 4 -3.57 -4.52 6.73
CA ARG A 4 -4.46 -3.43 7.10
C ARG A 4 -5.16 -2.92 5.85
N HIS A 5 -6.49 -2.98 5.86
CA HIS A 5 -7.30 -2.27 4.87
C HIS A 5 -7.17 -0.76 5.09
N ILE A 6 -7.00 0.00 4.00
CA ILE A 6 -6.86 1.46 4.05
C ILE A 6 -8.13 2.12 3.52
N GLU A 7 -8.44 1.90 2.24
CA GLU A 7 -9.62 2.44 1.55
C GLU A 7 -9.84 1.71 0.22
N GLY A 8 -11.09 1.55 -0.22
CA GLY A 8 -11.39 0.91 -1.52
C GLY A 8 -10.66 -0.42 -1.70
N LYS A 9 -9.86 -0.54 -2.78
CA LYS A 9 -9.02 -1.71 -3.07
C LYS A 9 -7.60 -1.62 -2.50
N LEU A 10 -7.25 -0.54 -1.80
CA LEU A 10 -5.91 -0.28 -1.27
C LEU A 10 -5.71 -0.93 0.10
N TRP A 11 -4.61 -1.69 0.21
CA TRP A 11 -4.20 -2.39 1.41
C TRP A 11 -2.75 -2.11 1.79
N GLU A 12 -2.40 -2.33 3.05
CA GLU A 12 -1.03 -2.25 3.58
C GLU A 12 -0.62 -3.60 4.20
N ILE A 13 0.55 -4.13 3.80
CA ILE A 13 1.24 -5.21 4.51
C ILE A 13 2.32 -4.63 5.41
N ARG A 14 2.39 -5.12 6.64
CA ARG A 14 3.41 -4.77 7.63
C ARG A 14 4.36 -5.94 7.85
N ILE A 15 5.61 -5.77 7.46
CA ILE A 15 6.68 -6.77 7.60
C ILE A 15 7.85 -6.13 8.35
N GLY A 16 7.92 -6.36 9.66
CA GLY A 16 8.91 -5.71 10.53
C GLY A 16 8.84 -4.16 10.41
N PRO A 17 9.94 -3.47 10.08
CA PRO A 17 9.94 -2.03 9.86
C PRO A 17 9.42 -1.63 8.46
N HIS A 18 9.19 -2.59 7.56
CA HIS A 18 8.74 -2.34 6.20
C HIS A 18 7.22 -2.30 6.09
N ARG A 19 6.76 -1.47 5.17
CA ARG A 19 5.35 -1.26 4.84
C ARG A 19 5.23 -1.32 3.32
N VAL A 20 4.29 -2.10 2.83
CA VAL A 20 4.03 -2.25 1.40
C VAL A 20 2.55 -1.95 1.16
N PHE A 21 2.27 -0.93 0.37
CA PHE A 21 0.93 -0.70 -0.16
C PHE A 21 0.72 -1.54 -1.40
N TYR A 22 -0.46 -2.14 -1.52
CA TYR A 22 -0.82 -3.00 -2.64
C TYR A 22 -2.32 -2.93 -2.91
N VAL A 23 -2.74 -3.43 -4.07
CA VAL A 23 -4.16 -3.68 -4.40
C VAL A 23 -4.39 -5.15 -4.66
N LEU A 24 -5.61 -5.60 -4.42
CA LEU A 24 -6.09 -6.93 -4.79
C LEU A 24 -7.06 -6.79 -5.97
N LEU A 25 -6.74 -7.44 -7.10
CA LEU A 25 -7.63 -7.53 -8.26
C LEU A 25 -8.45 -8.83 -8.24
N ARG A 26 -9.39 -8.99 -9.19
CA ARG A 26 -10.39 -10.08 -9.16
C ARG A 26 -9.76 -11.47 -9.24
N ASP A 27 -8.60 -11.60 -9.88
CA ASP A 27 -7.89 -12.88 -10.07
C ASP A 27 -6.90 -13.17 -8.94
N GLU A 28 -7.19 -12.68 -7.73
CA GLU A 28 -6.32 -12.73 -6.55
C GLU A 28 -4.93 -12.10 -6.77
N GLU A 29 -4.79 -11.34 -7.87
CA GLU A 29 -3.54 -10.69 -8.22
C GLU A 29 -3.25 -9.56 -7.23
N MET A 30 -2.14 -9.73 -6.51
CA MET A 30 -1.66 -8.77 -5.54
C MET A 30 -0.60 -7.89 -6.18
N ILE A 31 -0.94 -6.64 -6.50
CA ILE A 31 -0.05 -5.72 -7.19
C ILE A 31 0.60 -4.77 -6.17
N PRO A 32 1.92 -4.88 -5.91
CA PRO A 32 2.62 -3.95 -5.03
C PRO A 32 2.69 -2.57 -5.68
N LEU A 33 2.22 -1.55 -4.96
CA LEU A 33 2.19 -0.18 -5.45
C LEU A 33 3.36 0.64 -4.90
N HIS A 34 3.63 0.57 -3.60
CA HIS A 34 4.66 1.40 -2.98
C HIS A 34 5.17 0.78 -1.68
N ALA A 35 6.49 0.60 -1.58
CA ALA A 35 7.15 0.11 -0.37
C ALA A 35 7.94 1.22 0.32
N TYR A 36 7.96 1.21 1.64
CA TYR A 36 8.79 2.11 2.44
C TYR A 36 9.23 1.46 3.76
N ARG A 37 10.35 1.93 4.31
CA ARG A 37 10.75 1.61 5.68
C ARG A 37 10.18 2.68 6.61
N LYS A 38 9.51 2.28 7.68
CA LYS A 38 9.02 3.20 8.71
C LYS A 38 10.22 3.82 9.43
N GLN A 39 10.44 5.12 9.23
CA GLN A 39 11.55 5.86 9.85
C GLN A 39 11.13 6.63 11.10
N SER A 40 9.86 7.04 11.20
CA SER A 40 9.31 7.73 12.37
C SER A 40 7.84 7.34 12.60
N GLN A 41 7.25 7.81 13.70
CA GLN A 41 5.81 7.61 13.97
C GLN A 41 4.92 8.41 12.99
N LYS A 42 5.45 9.50 12.41
CA LYS A 42 4.75 10.38 11.46
C LYS A 42 5.47 10.41 10.11
N ALA A 43 5.11 9.50 9.21
CA ALA A 43 5.19 9.70 7.76
C ALA A 43 4.20 8.82 6.93
N PRO A 44 2.89 8.68 7.24
CA PRO A 44 1.97 7.94 6.35
C PRO A 44 1.56 8.74 5.11
N THR A 45 1.37 10.05 5.23
CA THR A 45 0.63 10.87 4.24
C THR A 45 1.28 10.89 2.85
N ARG A 46 2.60 11.08 2.77
CA ARG A 46 3.32 11.10 1.48
C ARG A 46 3.31 9.73 0.80
N HIS A 47 3.55 8.66 1.56
CA HIS A 47 3.55 7.30 1.01
C HIS A 47 2.15 6.87 0.56
N LEU A 48 1.12 7.27 1.30
CA LEU A 48 -0.26 7.02 0.93
C LEU A 48 -0.67 7.77 -0.33
N ALA A 49 -0.23 9.02 -0.50
CA ALA A 49 -0.44 9.77 -1.74
C ALA A 49 0.20 9.10 -2.97
N VAL A 50 1.44 8.60 -2.84
CA VAL A 50 2.10 7.84 -3.92
C VAL A 50 1.34 6.55 -4.24
N ALA A 51 0.91 5.81 -3.21
CA ALA A 51 0.16 4.58 -3.39
C ALA A 51 -1.19 4.82 -4.09
N ARG A 52 -1.92 5.88 -3.71
CA ARG A 52 -3.18 6.27 -4.37
C ARG A 52 -2.98 6.60 -5.84
N ARG A 53 -1.96 7.38 -6.17
CA ARG A 53 -1.67 7.73 -7.57
C ARG A 53 -1.39 6.48 -8.41
N ARG A 54 -0.53 5.59 -7.92
CA ARG A 54 -0.22 4.31 -8.60
C ARG A 54 -1.41 3.36 -8.67
N MET A 55 -2.29 3.37 -7.66
CA MET A 55 -3.54 2.61 -7.73
C MET A 55 -4.41 3.08 -8.89
N LEU A 56 -4.53 4.40 -9.11
CA LEU A 56 -5.28 4.92 -10.24
C LEU A 56 -4.65 4.50 -11.57
N GLU A 57 -3.32 4.53 -11.69
CA GLU A 57 -2.59 4.05 -12.88
C GLU A 57 -2.86 2.54 -13.16
N VAL A 58 -3.03 1.72 -12.13
CA VAL A 58 -3.30 0.26 -12.25
C VAL A 58 -4.77 -0.05 -12.51
N LEU A 59 -5.71 0.80 -12.07
CA LEU A 59 -7.15 0.58 -12.20
C LEU A 59 -7.76 1.24 -13.45
N GLN A 60 -6.96 1.97 -14.23
CA GLN A 60 -7.32 2.49 -15.55
C GLN A 60 -7.53 1.35 -16.55
#